data_AF-A0A531AQG6-F1
#
_entry.id   AF-A0A531AQG6-F1
#
_cell.length_a   1.000
_cell.length_b   1.000
_cell.length_c   1.000
_cell.angle_alpha   90.00
_cell.angle_beta   90.00
_cell.angle_gamma   90.00
#
_symmetry.space_group_name_H-M   'P 1'
#
loop_
_entity.id
_entity.type
_entity.pdbx_description
1 polymer ?
#
loop_
_entity_poly.entity_id
_entity_poly.type
_entity_poly.pdbx_seq_one_letter_code
_entity_poly.pdbx_strand_id
1 'polypeptide(L)'
;ALNSKLRDENLRLGAELAVAKHIQMMVLPRASELEAIHGVEIAAYMRPADEVGGDYYDVLQEGSRVKIGIGDVTGHGLESGVLMLMVQSVARALQETGEDNPRQFLDRLNRAIYKNIERTNTDKHLSLAFLDFENGRVTLSGQHEEVLVVRANGEIERIDTANLGLPIGLERNILPFIATRDIPFNSGDVIVLHTDGVTEAEDQEGKLFGLIRLSNSARHYHRGSAEEIKTGIIEDLMAHIGTQKIHDDITLVIMRHK
;
A
#
# COMPACT_ATOMS: atom_id res chain seq x y z
N ALA A 1 -31.62 -31.70 -1.26
CA ALA A 1 -30.30 -32.34 -1.25
C ALA A 1 -29.23 -31.46 -1.90
N LEU A 2 -29.35 -31.09 -3.19
CA LEU A 2 -28.36 -30.25 -3.89
C LEU A 2 -28.15 -28.87 -3.25
N ASN A 3 -29.23 -28.16 -2.89
CA ASN A 3 -29.13 -26.86 -2.20
C ASN A 3 -28.48 -26.95 -0.79
N SER A 4 -28.52 -28.12 -0.15
CA SER A 4 -27.82 -28.31 1.14
C SER A 4 -26.32 -28.49 0.88
N LYS A 5 -25.96 -29.36 -0.08
CA LYS A 5 -24.55 -29.54 -0.48
C LYS A 5 -23.90 -28.23 -0.94
N LEU A 6 -24.59 -27.44 -1.77
CA LEU A 6 -24.11 -26.14 -2.22
C LEU A 6 -23.92 -25.14 -1.06
N ARG A 7 -24.77 -25.19 -0.02
CA ARG A 7 -24.62 -24.37 1.17
C ARG A 7 -23.41 -24.81 2.01
N ASP A 8 -23.27 -26.12 2.22
CA ASP A 8 -22.16 -26.68 2.99
C ASP A 8 -20.81 -26.39 2.30
N GLU A 9 -20.78 -26.47 0.97
CA GLU A 9 -19.59 -26.18 0.16
C GLU A 9 -19.25 -24.68 0.15
N ASN A 10 -20.25 -23.79 0.02
CA ASN A 10 -20.03 -22.34 0.18
C ASN A 10 -19.54 -21.96 1.58
N LEU A 11 -20.08 -22.59 2.63
CA LEU A 11 -19.62 -22.37 4.01
C LEU A 11 -18.16 -22.78 4.18
N ARG A 12 -17.77 -23.92 3.60
CA ARG A 12 -16.40 -24.39 3.63
C ARG A 12 -15.45 -23.46 2.88
N LEU A 13 -15.81 -23.06 1.66
CA LEU A 13 -15.02 -22.11 0.86
C LEU A 13 -14.87 -20.77 1.57
N GLY A 14 -15.96 -20.26 2.17
CA GLY A 14 -15.92 -19.04 2.99
C GLY A 14 -14.95 -19.16 4.18
N ALA A 15 -14.90 -20.31 4.84
CA ALA A 15 -13.95 -20.56 5.91
C ALA A 15 -12.48 -20.61 5.41
N GLU A 16 -12.23 -21.24 4.26
CA GLU A 16 -10.88 -21.29 3.66
C GLU A 16 -10.41 -19.88 3.24
N LEU A 17 -11.29 -19.06 2.66
CA LEU A 17 -10.99 -17.66 2.34
C LEU A 17 -10.73 -16.81 3.59
N ALA A 18 -11.50 -17.02 4.67
CA ALA A 18 -11.28 -16.33 5.93
C ALA A 18 -9.89 -16.65 6.52
N VAL A 19 -9.42 -17.89 6.39
CA VAL A 19 -8.05 -18.28 6.80
C VAL A 19 -7.00 -17.58 5.94
N ALA A 20 -7.17 -17.54 4.62
CA ALA A 20 -6.23 -16.85 3.73
C ALA A 20 -6.14 -15.35 4.04
N LYS A 21 -7.29 -14.69 4.25
CA LYS A 21 -7.36 -13.29 4.69
C LYS A 21 -6.65 -13.08 6.04
N HIS A 22 -6.85 -13.99 6.98
CA HIS A 22 -6.16 -13.91 8.28
C HIS A 22 -4.63 -14.00 8.12
N ILE A 23 -4.13 -14.88 7.24
CA ILE A 23 -2.70 -15.00 6.95
C ILE A 23 -2.13 -13.71 6.36
N GLN A 24 -2.82 -13.10 5.40
CA GLN A 24 -2.46 -11.79 4.85
C GLN A 24 -2.37 -10.72 5.94
N MET A 25 -3.34 -10.64 6.85
CA MET A 25 -3.29 -9.65 7.93
C MET A 25 -2.18 -9.91 8.95
N MET A 26 -1.74 -11.16 9.13
CA MET A 26 -0.68 -11.52 10.09
C MET A 26 0.72 -11.08 9.64
N VAL A 27 0.94 -10.90 8.34
CA VAL A 27 2.27 -10.50 7.82
C VAL A 27 2.50 -8.99 7.85
N LEU A 28 1.45 -8.22 8.09
CA LEU A 28 1.51 -6.76 8.12
C LEU A 28 2.24 -6.26 9.38
N PRO A 29 2.89 -5.08 9.31
CA PRO A 29 3.53 -4.45 10.48
C PRO A 29 2.59 -4.30 11.67
N ARG A 30 3.03 -4.71 12.85
CA ARG A 30 2.30 -4.49 14.10
C ARG A 30 2.41 -3.04 14.55
N ALA A 31 1.42 -2.55 15.28
CA ALA A 31 1.44 -1.21 15.87
C ALA A 31 2.73 -0.94 16.68
N SER A 32 3.20 -1.92 17.46
CA SER A 32 4.45 -1.81 18.22
C SER A 32 5.70 -1.63 17.35
N GLU A 33 5.71 -2.19 16.14
CA GLU A 33 6.82 -2.02 15.18
C GLU A 33 6.80 -0.59 14.62
N LEU A 34 5.62 -0.06 14.30
CA LEU A 34 5.47 1.32 13.82
C LEU A 34 5.83 2.36 14.90
N GLU A 35 5.42 2.13 16.14
CA GLU A 35 5.74 3.00 17.28
C GLU A 35 7.24 3.04 17.61
N ALA A 36 7.97 1.96 17.32
CA ALA A 36 9.41 1.87 17.57
C ALA A 36 10.25 2.73 16.60
N ILE A 37 9.65 3.24 15.52
CA ILE A 37 10.36 4.02 14.51
C ILE A 37 10.67 5.42 15.04
N HIS A 38 11.96 5.77 14.98
CA HIS A 38 12.47 7.07 15.40
C HIS A 38 12.44 8.09 14.25
N GLY A 39 12.32 9.38 14.60
CA GLY A 39 12.33 10.49 13.65
C GLY A 39 11.01 10.73 12.91
N VAL A 40 10.18 9.71 12.73
CA VAL A 40 8.89 9.82 12.04
C VAL A 40 7.78 9.12 12.84
N GLU A 41 6.54 9.54 12.61
CA GLU A 41 5.33 8.86 13.07
C GLU A 41 4.71 8.15 11.87
N ILE A 42 4.33 6.89 12.04
CA ILE A 42 3.69 6.10 10.97
C ILE A 42 2.40 5.52 11.50
N ALA A 43 1.33 5.69 10.73
CA ALA A 43 0.02 5.11 11.01
C ALA A 43 -0.53 4.51 9.73
N ALA A 44 -1.06 3.29 9.81
CA ALA A 44 -1.60 2.58 8.66
C ALA A 44 -3.02 2.08 8.93
N TYR A 45 -3.82 2.03 7.88
CA TYR A 45 -5.13 1.40 7.83
C TYR A 45 -5.17 0.49 6.62
N MET A 46 -5.63 -0.74 6.82
CA MET A 46 -5.92 -1.66 5.73
C MET A 46 -7.22 -2.37 6.05
N ARG A 47 -8.18 -2.28 5.14
CA ARG A 47 -9.43 -3.02 5.19
C ARG A 47 -9.61 -3.76 3.87
N PRO A 48 -9.36 -5.08 3.85
CA PRO A 48 -9.63 -5.85 2.67
C PRO A 48 -11.14 -5.93 2.41
N ALA A 49 -11.52 -6.01 1.15
CA ALA A 49 -12.88 -6.27 0.69
C ALA A 49 -13.42 -7.63 1.17
N ASP A 50 -14.52 -8.11 0.59
CA ASP A 50 -15.14 -9.39 1.00
C ASP A 50 -14.23 -10.61 0.77
N GLU A 51 -13.24 -10.51 -0.12
CA GLU A 51 -12.32 -11.59 -0.48
C GLU A 51 -10.92 -11.40 0.14
N VAL A 52 -9.96 -12.23 -0.29
CA VAL A 52 -8.53 -12.03 -0.01
C VAL A 52 -8.05 -10.86 -0.85
N GLY A 53 -7.36 -9.92 -0.21
CA GLY A 53 -7.01 -8.65 -0.84
C GLY A 53 -5.75 -8.70 -1.71
N GLY A 54 -5.69 -7.84 -2.72
CA GLY A 54 -4.51 -7.58 -3.54
C GLY A 54 -3.58 -6.53 -2.94
N ASP A 55 -4.11 -5.66 -2.09
CA ASP A 55 -3.35 -4.57 -1.48
C ASP A 55 -2.15 -5.06 -0.67
N TYR A 56 -1.07 -4.28 -0.76
CA TYR A 56 0.18 -4.46 -0.06
C TYR A 56 0.53 -3.19 0.71
N TYR A 57 0.88 -3.33 1.98
CA TYR A 57 1.75 -2.37 2.63
C TYR A 57 2.74 -3.08 3.56
N ASP A 58 3.93 -2.52 3.71
CA ASP A 58 4.91 -2.99 4.69
C ASP A 58 5.78 -1.82 5.17
N VAL A 59 6.35 -1.97 6.35
CA VAL A 59 7.28 -1.00 6.95
C VAL A 59 8.49 -1.78 7.43
N LEU A 60 9.59 -1.60 6.72
CA LEU A 60 10.83 -2.33 6.93
C LEU A 60 11.85 -1.35 7.54
N GLN A 61 12.32 -1.64 8.75
CA GLN A 61 13.32 -0.83 9.43
C GLN A 61 14.64 -1.57 9.54
N GLU A 62 15.73 -0.90 9.17
CA GLU A 62 17.10 -1.38 9.40
C GLU A 62 17.97 -0.23 9.91
N GLY A 63 18.36 -0.29 11.18
CA GLY A 63 19.06 0.80 11.85
C GLY A 63 18.24 2.10 11.83
N SER A 64 18.79 3.16 11.22
CA SER A 64 18.13 4.46 11.05
C SER A 64 17.30 4.59 9.78
N ARG A 65 17.33 3.58 8.90
CA ARG A 65 16.63 3.61 7.62
C ARG A 65 15.27 2.97 7.75
N VAL A 66 14.28 3.61 7.15
CA VAL A 66 12.90 3.14 7.13
C VAL A 66 12.46 3.08 5.69
N LYS A 67 12.04 1.90 5.24
CA LYS A 67 11.46 1.67 3.92
C LYS A 67 9.97 1.38 4.08
N ILE A 68 9.13 2.20 3.47
CA ILE A 68 7.67 2.01 3.47
C ILE A 68 7.28 1.56 2.06
N GLY A 69 6.64 0.40 1.95
CA GLY A 69 6.09 -0.10 0.69
C GLY A 69 4.59 0.04 0.65
N ILE A 70 4.04 0.38 -0.51
CA ILE A 70 2.60 0.31 -0.79
C ILE A 70 2.38 -0.14 -2.23
N GLY A 71 1.35 -0.95 -2.46
CA GLY A 71 1.03 -1.45 -3.78
C GLY A 71 -0.32 -2.11 -3.86
N ASP A 72 -0.79 -2.38 -5.08
CA ASP A 72 -1.98 -3.19 -5.33
C ASP A 72 -1.79 -4.14 -6.51
N VAL A 73 -2.18 -5.40 -6.28
CA VAL A 73 -2.17 -6.47 -7.27
C VAL A 73 -3.44 -6.37 -8.10
N THR A 74 -3.28 -6.40 -9.42
CA THR A 74 -4.42 -6.30 -10.34
C THR A 74 -5.53 -7.32 -10.07
N GLY A 75 -6.71 -6.83 -9.68
CA GLY A 75 -7.88 -7.62 -9.32
C GLY A 75 -7.76 -8.32 -7.97
N HIS A 76 -8.85 -8.84 -7.44
CA HIS A 76 -8.91 -9.41 -6.08
C HIS A 76 -8.88 -10.95 -6.06
N GLY A 77 -8.82 -11.50 -4.85
CA GLY A 77 -8.98 -12.94 -4.60
C GLY A 77 -7.67 -13.65 -4.24
N LEU A 78 -7.73 -14.98 -4.21
CA LEU A 78 -6.66 -15.80 -3.65
C LEU A 78 -5.33 -15.66 -4.41
N GLU A 79 -5.37 -15.60 -5.74
CA GLU A 79 -4.15 -15.44 -6.56
C GLU A 79 -3.45 -14.12 -6.27
N SER A 80 -4.22 -13.03 -6.15
CA SER A 80 -3.70 -11.71 -5.82
C SER A 80 -3.07 -11.68 -4.43
N GLY A 81 -3.75 -12.25 -3.43
CA GLY A 81 -3.19 -12.37 -2.08
C GLY A 81 -1.91 -13.21 -2.02
N VAL A 82 -1.81 -14.29 -2.82
CA VAL A 82 -0.58 -15.09 -2.91
C VAL A 82 0.55 -14.29 -3.54
N LEU A 83 0.29 -13.51 -4.60
CA LEU A 83 1.29 -12.64 -5.21
C LEU A 83 1.78 -11.56 -4.24
N MET A 84 0.86 -10.92 -3.52
CA MET A 84 1.19 -9.96 -2.47
C MET A 84 2.11 -10.60 -1.40
N LEU A 85 1.78 -11.80 -0.90
CA LEU A 85 2.60 -12.49 0.10
C LEU A 85 4.01 -12.83 -0.42
N MET A 86 4.14 -13.22 -1.70
CA MET A 86 5.44 -13.44 -2.33
C MET A 86 6.26 -12.15 -2.37
N VAL A 87 5.64 -11.02 -2.74
CA VAL A 87 6.29 -9.71 -2.77
C VAL A 87 6.74 -9.29 -1.39
N GLN A 88 5.88 -9.43 -0.38
CA GLN A 88 6.19 -9.13 1.01
C GLN A 88 7.42 -9.92 1.50
N SER A 89 7.42 -11.24 1.25
CA SER A 89 8.52 -12.13 1.65
C SER A 89 9.85 -11.76 0.97
N VAL A 90 9.80 -11.45 -0.32
CA VAL A 90 10.99 -11.05 -1.09
C VAL A 90 11.50 -9.68 -0.66
N ALA A 91 10.62 -8.70 -0.45
CA ALA A 91 10.99 -7.35 0.00
C ALA A 91 11.70 -7.40 1.36
N ARG A 92 11.15 -8.17 2.30
CA ARG A 92 11.76 -8.37 3.62
C ARG A 92 13.13 -9.03 3.52
N ALA A 93 13.25 -10.11 2.73
CA ALA A 93 14.53 -10.79 2.53
C ALA A 93 15.57 -9.89 1.85
N LEU A 94 15.17 -9.04 0.89
CA LEU A 94 16.08 -8.09 0.25
C LEU A 94 16.53 -6.99 1.22
N GLN A 95 15.64 -6.50 2.09
CA GLN A 95 16.02 -5.55 3.13
C GLN A 95 17.09 -6.13 4.04
N GLU A 96 16.94 -7.38 4.50
CA GLU A 96 17.94 -8.06 5.35
C GLU A 96 19.32 -8.25 4.70
N THR A 97 19.42 -8.12 3.36
CA THR A 97 20.71 -8.14 2.67
C THR A 97 21.46 -6.81 2.66
N GLY A 98 20.82 -5.72 3.12
CA GLY A 98 21.36 -4.36 3.04
C GLY A 98 21.45 -3.82 1.61
N GLU A 99 20.47 -4.13 0.75
CA GLU A 99 20.40 -3.52 -0.59
C GLU A 99 19.88 -2.09 -0.47
N ASP A 100 20.81 -1.14 -0.53
CA ASP A 100 20.53 0.25 -0.23
C ASP A 100 20.00 1.03 -1.43
N ASN A 101 20.22 0.54 -2.66
CA ASN A 101 19.85 1.26 -3.86
C ASN A 101 18.38 0.96 -4.25
N PRO A 102 17.47 1.95 -4.23
CA PRO A 102 16.05 1.69 -4.50
C PRO A 102 15.78 1.07 -5.88
N ARG A 103 16.59 1.42 -6.89
CA ARG A 103 16.45 0.86 -8.24
C ARG A 103 16.84 -0.61 -8.29
N GLN A 104 17.93 -0.97 -7.62
CA GLN A 104 18.39 -2.36 -7.55
C GLN A 104 17.48 -3.21 -6.68
N PHE A 105 16.94 -2.64 -5.60
CA PHE A 105 15.95 -3.30 -4.76
C PHE A 105 14.73 -3.72 -5.58
N LEU A 106 14.13 -2.79 -6.34
CA LEU A 106 12.98 -3.07 -7.20
C LEU A 106 13.30 -4.06 -8.34
N ASP A 107 14.45 -3.94 -9.00
CA ASP A 107 14.85 -4.88 -10.06
C ASP A 107 15.03 -6.31 -9.53
N ARG A 108 15.70 -6.47 -8.37
CA ARG A 108 15.88 -7.79 -7.74
C ARG A 108 14.55 -8.38 -7.28
N LEU A 109 13.68 -7.55 -6.70
CA LEU A 109 12.33 -7.94 -6.32
C LEU A 109 11.57 -8.44 -7.55
N ASN A 110 11.54 -7.65 -8.63
CA ASN A 110 10.87 -8.04 -9.87
C ASN A 110 11.42 -9.35 -10.45
N ARG A 111 12.74 -9.53 -10.51
CA ARG A 111 13.34 -10.77 -11.04
C ARG A 111 12.97 -12.01 -10.25
N ALA A 112 12.79 -11.89 -8.93
CA ALA A 112 12.35 -13.00 -8.09
C ALA A 112 10.87 -13.31 -8.36
N ILE A 113 10.03 -12.28 -8.38
CA ILE A 113 8.58 -12.41 -8.57
C ILE A 113 8.21 -12.86 -9.99
N TYR A 114 8.84 -12.30 -11.02
CA TYR A 114 8.61 -12.66 -12.42
C TYR A 114 8.83 -14.15 -12.68
N LYS A 115 9.87 -14.75 -12.10
CA LYS A 115 10.11 -16.20 -12.21
C LYS A 115 8.99 -17.04 -11.58
N ASN A 116 8.39 -16.55 -10.50
CA ASN A 116 7.26 -17.23 -9.86
C ASN A 116 6.00 -17.09 -10.71
N ILE A 117 5.74 -15.90 -11.26
CA ILE A 117 4.62 -15.66 -12.19
C ILE A 117 4.71 -16.56 -13.43
N GLU A 118 5.89 -16.65 -14.06
CA GLU A 118 6.12 -17.56 -15.19
C GLU A 118 5.83 -19.02 -14.83
N ARG A 119 6.15 -19.42 -13.59
CA ARG A 119 5.95 -20.79 -13.11
C ARG A 119 4.49 -21.09 -12.77
N THR A 120 3.76 -20.13 -12.21
CA THR A 120 2.35 -20.30 -11.84
C THR A 120 1.41 -20.02 -13.00
N ASN A 121 1.91 -19.46 -14.11
CA ASN A 121 1.13 -19.11 -15.30
C ASN A 121 -0.06 -18.20 -14.96
N THR A 122 0.20 -17.22 -14.09
CA THR A 122 -0.76 -16.16 -13.74
C THR A 122 -0.50 -14.92 -14.60
N ASP A 123 -1.54 -14.14 -14.86
CA ASP A 123 -1.49 -12.85 -15.56
C ASP A 123 -1.52 -11.66 -14.57
N LYS A 124 -1.41 -11.94 -13.27
CA LYS A 124 -1.41 -10.94 -12.21
C LYS A 124 -0.08 -10.19 -12.13
N HIS A 125 -0.18 -8.90 -11.89
CA HIS A 125 0.95 -7.98 -11.71
C HIS A 125 0.64 -7.01 -10.57
N LEU A 126 1.67 -6.42 -9.99
CA LEU A 126 1.57 -5.55 -8.81
C LEU A 126 2.10 -4.16 -9.12
N SER A 127 1.26 -3.13 -8.98
CA SER A 127 1.76 -1.77 -8.83
C SER A 127 2.44 -1.65 -7.46
N LEU A 128 3.63 -1.06 -7.38
CA LEU A 128 4.42 -1.01 -6.14
C LEU A 128 5.28 0.24 -6.11
N ALA A 129 5.16 0.99 -5.02
CA ALA A 129 6.03 2.11 -4.69
C ALA A 129 6.71 1.89 -3.33
N PHE A 130 7.94 2.38 -3.20
CA PHE A 130 8.68 2.43 -1.94
C PHE A 130 9.11 3.85 -1.62
N LEU A 131 9.00 4.23 -0.35
CA LEU A 131 9.62 5.39 0.26
C LEU A 131 10.81 4.94 1.11
N ASP A 132 12.01 5.37 0.75
CA ASP A 132 13.21 5.21 1.57
C ASP A 132 13.45 6.50 2.37
N PHE A 133 13.24 6.44 3.68
CA PHE A 133 13.52 7.55 4.60
C PHE A 133 14.87 7.39 5.28
N GLU A 134 15.70 8.43 5.12
CA GLU A 134 16.98 8.54 5.79
C GLU A 134 17.34 10.04 5.96
N ASN A 135 17.72 10.44 7.18
CA ASN A 135 18.24 11.79 7.48
C ASN A 135 17.36 12.97 6.99
N GLY A 136 16.04 12.88 7.15
CA GLY A 136 15.11 13.97 6.72
C GLY A 136 14.89 14.05 5.21
N ARG A 137 15.35 13.04 4.46
CA ARG A 137 15.08 12.89 3.03
C ARG A 137 14.27 11.64 2.80
N VAL A 138 13.33 11.73 1.88
CA VAL A 138 12.60 10.58 1.35
C VAL A 138 12.96 10.39 -0.11
N THR A 139 13.37 9.19 -0.50
CA THR A 139 13.54 8.81 -1.90
C THR A 139 12.40 7.87 -2.27
N LEU A 140 11.56 8.32 -3.20
CA LEU A 140 10.46 7.55 -3.78
C LEU A 140 10.96 6.76 -4.99
N SER A 141 10.54 5.51 -5.12
CA SER A 141 10.85 4.64 -6.25
C SER A 141 9.66 3.72 -6.58
N GLY A 142 9.57 3.28 -7.83
CA GLY A 142 8.45 2.45 -8.28
C GLY A 142 7.18 3.25 -8.53
N GLN A 143 6.14 2.55 -8.98
CA GLN A 143 4.88 3.13 -9.44
C GLN A 143 3.71 2.50 -8.69
N HIS A 144 2.98 3.32 -7.94
CA HIS A 144 1.68 2.98 -7.36
C HIS A 144 0.99 4.28 -6.95
N GLU A 145 -0.20 4.53 -7.51
CA GLU A 145 -1.02 5.73 -7.26
C GLU A 145 -0.23 7.06 -7.24
N GLU A 146 -0.84 8.14 -6.79
CA GLU A 146 -0.13 9.38 -6.52
C GLU A 146 0.27 9.46 -5.04
N VAL A 147 1.44 10.04 -4.76
CA VAL A 147 1.86 10.32 -3.40
C VAL A 147 1.48 11.76 -3.05
N LEU A 148 0.75 11.95 -1.95
CA LEU A 148 0.46 13.30 -1.45
C LEU A 148 1.50 13.70 -0.41
N VAL A 149 2.08 14.89 -0.57
CA VAL A 149 2.93 15.52 0.43
C VAL A 149 2.22 16.76 0.94
N VAL A 150 1.77 16.73 2.20
CA VAL A 150 1.21 17.89 2.88
C VAL A 150 2.32 18.55 3.67
N ARG A 151 2.68 19.76 3.25
CA ARG A 151 3.70 20.57 3.92
C ARG A 151 3.20 21.05 5.28
N ALA A 152 4.12 21.36 6.19
CA ALA A 152 3.79 21.90 7.51
C ALA A 152 2.95 23.21 7.46
N ASN A 153 3.00 23.95 6.35
CA ASN A 153 2.17 25.15 6.12
C ASN A 153 0.76 24.83 5.56
N GLY A 154 0.46 23.55 5.28
CA GLY A 154 -0.80 23.07 4.70
C GLY A 154 -0.83 23.04 3.16
N GLU A 155 0.24 23.46 2.47
CA GLU A 155 0.35 23.27 1.02
C GLU A 155 0.41 21.79 0.68
N ILE A 156 -0.18 21.42 -0.46
CA ILE A 156 -0.22 20.02 -0.91
C ILE A 156 0.53 19.93 -2.23
N GLU A 157 1.48 19.01 -2.28
CA GLU A 157 2.13 18.58 -3.50
C GLU A 157 1.64 17.17 -3.83
N ARG A 158 1.25 16.97 -5.09
CA ARG A 158 0.88 15.66 -5.65
C ARG A 158 2.05 15.18 -6.50
N ILE A 159 2.57 14.00 -6.19
CA ILE A 159 3.69 13.42 -6.91
C ILE A 159 3.16 12.24 -7.72
N ASP A 160 3.17 12.42 -9.04
CA ASP A 160 2.87 11.38 -10.01
C ASP A 160 4.00 10.33 -10.02
N THR A 161 3.62 9.05 -9.85
CA THR A 161 4.54 7.92 -9.83
C THR A 161 4.60 7.18 -11.18
N ALA A 162 3.77 7.53 -12.17
CA ALA A 162 3.62 6.81 -13.43
C ALA A 162 4.92 6.63 -14.22
N ASN A 163 5.88 7.55 -14.06
CA ASN A 163 7.18 7.51 -14.74
C ASN A 163 8.33 6.97 -13.87
N LEU A 164 8.02 6.40 -12.69
CA LEU A 164 9.03 5.90 -11.75
C LEU A 164 9.27 4.38 -11.83
N GLY A 165 8.47 3.66 -12.62
CA GLY A 165 8.66 2.22 -12.80
C GLY A 165 7.63 1.60 -13.74
N LEU A 166 7.59 0.27 -13.70
CA LEU A 166 6.53 -0.56 -14.27
C LEU A 166 5.98 -1.44 -13.15
N PRO A 167 4.74 -1.94 -13.28
CA PRO A 167 4.23 -2.97 -12.39
C PRO A 167 5.16 -4.18 -12.30
N ILE A 168 5.37 -4.66 -11.08
CA ILE A 168 6.13 -5.86 -10.78
C ILE A 168 5.45 -7.06 -11.44
N GLY A 169 6.24 -7.88 -12.12
CA GLY A 169 5.77 -9.07 -12.81
C GLY A 169 5.32 -8.82 -14.26
N LEU A 170 5.17 -7.56 -14.68
CA LEU A 170 4.73 -7.24 -16.04
C LEU A 170 5.81 -7.56 -17.09
N GLU A 171 7.06 -7.18 -16.80
CA GLU A 171 8.19 -7.36 -17.70
C GLU A 171 9.36 -8.03 -16.99
N ARG A 172 10.11 -8.85 -17.72
CA ARG A 172 11.25 -9.59 -17.15
C ARG A 172 12.36 -8.66 -16.66
N ASN A 173 12.59 -7.57 -17.39
CA ASN A 173 13.64 -6.60 -17.11
C ASN A 173 13.05 -5.19 -17.02
N ILE A 174 12.72 -4.77 -15.80
CA ILE A 174 12.16 -3.44 -15.55
C ILE A 174 13.23 -2.38 -15.26
N LEU A 175 14.48 -2.76 -15.03
CA LEU A 175 15.56 -1.86 -14.61
C LEU A 175 15.71 -0.57 -15.46
N PRO A 176 15.57 -0.60 -16.80
CA PRO A 176 15.62 0.62 -17.62
C PRO A 176 14.52 1.63 -17.33
N PHE A 177 13.39 1.17 -16.78
CA PHE A 177 12.19 1.97 -16.52
C PHE A 177 12.11 2.45 -15.06
N ILE A 178 12.91 1.87 -14.15
CA ILE A 178 12.91 2.31 -12.75
C ILE A 178 13.63 3.65 -12.63
N ALA A 179 12.92 4.66 -12.14
CA ALA A 179 13.45 5.94 -11.74
C ALA A 179 13.17 6.21 -10.26
N THR A 180 13.84 7.23 -9.72
CA THR A 180 13.66 7.65 -8.32
C THR A 180 13.37 9.14 -8.27
N ARG A 181 12.64 9.56 -7.24
CA ARG A 181 12.39 10.97 -6.95
C ARG A 181 12.71 11.29 -5.50
N ASP A 182 13.60 12.25 -5.30
CA ASP A 182 13.87 12.80 -3.98
C ASP A 182 12.77 13.79 -3.58
N ILE A 183 12.30 13.64 -2.35
CA ILE A 183 11.28 14.46 -1.71
C ILE A 183 11.92 15.04 -0.45
N PRO A 184 12.12 16.37 -0.37
CA PRO A 184 12.46 17.03 0.88
C PRO A 184 11.36 16.74 1.91
N PHE A 185 11.73 16.28 3.11
CA PHE A 185 10.76 15.88 4.12
C PHE A 185 11.12 16.52 5.45
N ASN A 186 10.62 17.74 5.65
CA ASN A 186 10.97 18.55 6.82
C ASN A 186 10.06 18.23 8.00
N SER A 187 10.48 18.61 9.20
CA SER A 187 9.67 18.49 10.42
C SER A 187 8.28 19.10 10.23
N GLY A 188 7.24 18.32 10.57
CA GLY A 188 5.84 18.68 10.38
C GLY A 188 5.27 18.38 8.99
N ASP A 189 6.08 18.00 7.99
CA ASP A 189 5.57 17.50 6.72
C ASP A 189 4.93 16.12 6.90
N VAL A 190 3.92 15.83 6.07
CA VAL A 190 3.17 14.57 6.05
C VAL A 190 3.19 14.00 4.64
N ILE A 191 3.49 12.71 4.52
CA ILE A 191 3.29 11.94 3.30
C ILE A 191 2.09 11.01 3.50
N VAL A 192 1.19 11.02 2.52
CA VAL A 192 0.03 10.13 2.44
C VAL A 192 0.22 9.21 1.25
N LEU A 193 0.20 7.92 1.53
CA LEU A 193 0.18 6.84 0.56
C LEU A 193 -1.20 6.18 0.61
N HIS A 194 -1.76 5.83 -0.54
CA HIS A 194 -3.06 5.19 -0.64
C HIS A 194 -3.11 4.21 -1.81
N THR A 195 -4.04 3.27 -1.74
CA THR A 195 -4.49 2.47 -2.88
C THR A 195 -5.71 3.10 -3.54
N ASP A 196 -6.09 2.62 -4.71
CA ASP A 196 -7.23 3.13 -5.48
C ASP A 196 -8.56 2.96 -4.73
N GLY A 197 -8.72 1.95 -3.87
CA GLY A 197 -9.91 1.78 -3.03
C GLY A 197 -10.22 2.96 -2.10
N VAL A 198 -9.25 3.85 -1.83
CA VAL A 198 -9.52 5.15 -1.17
C VAL A 198 -10.16 6.15 -2.15
N THR A 199 -9.59 6.28 -3.35
CA THR A 199 -10.01 7.29 -4.32
C THR A 199 -11.23 6.89 -5.13
N GLU A 200 -11.42 5.61 -5.39
CA GLU A 200 -12.52 5.02 -6.15
C GLU A 200 -13.73 4.66 -5.28
N ALA A 201 -13.65 4.87 -3.96
CA ALA A 201 -14.79 4.70 -3.07
C ALA A 201 -15.97 5.60 -3.49
N GLU A 202 -17.11 4.96 -3.79
CA GLU A 202 -18.32 5.62 -4.26
C GLU A 202 -19.27 5.99 -3.11
N ASP A 203 -19.96 7.12 -3.26
CA ASP A 203 -21.15 7.45 -2.47
C ASP A 203 -22.43 6.83 -3.06
N GLN A 204 -23.59 7.14 -2.47
CA GLN A 204 -24.88 6.62 -2.95
C GLN A 204 -25.26 7.06 -4.37
N GLU A 205 -24.64 8.12 -4.89
CA GLU A 205 -24.87 8.64 -6.24
C GLU A 205 -23.84 8.10 -7.25
N GLY A 206 -22.94 7.20 -6.82
CA GLY A 206 -21.85 6.67 -7.64
C GLY A 206 -20.71 7.67 -7.84
N LYS A 207 -20.61 8.70 -7.01
CA LYS A 207 -19.54 9.70 -7.12
C LYS A 207 -18.35 9.26 -6.28
N LEU A 208 -17.20 9.15 -6.94
CA LEU A 208 -15.93 8.79 -6.31
C LEU A 208 -15.52 9.81 -5.24
N PHE A 209 -14.84 9.33 -4.18
CA PHE A 209 -14.21 10.17 -3.16
C PHE A 209 -13.16 11.07 -3.82
N GLY A 210 -12.23 10.44 -4.55
CA GLY A 210 -11.26 11.06 -5.43
C GLY A 210 -10.14 11.81 -4.71
N LEU A 211 -9.07 12.09 -5.46
CA LEU A 211 -7.86 12.76 -4.96
C LEU A 211 -8.12 14.15 -4.36
N ILE A 212 -9.13 14.88 -4.84
CA ILE A 212 -9.47 16.22 -4.32
C ILE A 212 -9.96 16.12 -2.88
N ARG A 213 -10.85 15.18 -2.56
CA ARG A 213 -11.36 15.02 -1.18
C ARG A 213 -10.28 14.45 -0.27
N LEU A 214 -9.51 13.47 -0.74
CA LEU A 214 -8.37 12.94 -0.01
C LEU A 214 -7.36 14.03 0.35
N SER A 215 -7.00 14.88 -0.62
CA SER A 215 -6.12 16.03 -0.42
C SER A 215 -6.68 17.02 0.62
N ASN A 216 -7.96 17.36 0.51
CA ASN A 216 -8.60 18.30 1.44
C ASN A 216 -8.66 17.74 2.86
N SER A 217 -8.98 16.45 3.00
CA SER A 217 -9.01 15.75 4.28
C SER A 217 -7.61 15.68 4.91
N ALA A 218 -6.60 15.27 4.14
CA ALA A 218 -5.21 15.26 4.61
C ALA A 218 -4.74 16.66 5.07
N ARG A 219 -5.05 17.72 4.31
CA ARG A 219 -4.78 19.11 4.73
C ARG A 219 -5.58 19.52 5.95
N HIS A 220 -6.80 19.05 6.15
CA HIS A 220 -7.59 19.42 7.33
C HIS A 220 -6.92 18.91 8.60
N TYR A 221 -6.44 17.65 8.59
CA TYR A 221 -5.90 16.99 9.77
C TYR A 221 -4.36 17.09 9.93
N HIS A 222 -3.61 17.64 8.96
CA HIS A 222 -2.12 17.59 8.89
C HIS A 222 -1.34 18.01 10.15
N ARG A 223 -1.96 18.77 11.07
CA ARG A 223 -1.32 19.22 12.31
C ARG A 223 -1.38 18.19 13.44
N GLY A 224 -2.20 17.17 13.32
CA GLY A 224 -2.27 16.05 14.26
C GLY A 224 -1.07 15.11 14.13
N SER A 225 -1.03 14.12 15.00
CA SER A 225 -0.19 12.93 14.87
C SER A 225 -0.57 12.11 13.62
N ALA A 226 0.33 11.23 13.18
CA ALA A 226 0.02 10.32 12.05
C ALA A 226 -1.29 9.52 12.27
N GLU A 227 -1.56 9.10 13.52
CA GLU A 227 -2.77 8.36 13.88
C GLU A 227 -4.04 9.22 13.79
N GLU A 228 -3.99 10.48 14.25
CA GLU A 228 -5.11 11.43 14.13
C GLU A 228 -5.39 11.78 12.65
N ILE A 229 -4.34 11.97 11.85
CA ILE A 229 -4.47 12.23 10.40
C ILE A 229 -5.13 11.04 9.71
N LYS A 230 -4.62 9.82 9.95
CA LYS A 230 -5.20 8.59 9.40
C LYS A 230 -6.66 8.46 9.80
N THR A 231 -6.96 8.63 11.09
CA THR A 231 -8.33 8.47 11.62
C THR A 231 -9.28 9.47 10.97
N GLY A 232 -8.91 10.75 10.88
CA GLY A 232 -9.72 11.78 10.24
C GLY A 232 -9.98 11.50 8.74
N ILE A 233 -8.96 11.03 8.00
CA ILE A 233 -9.15 10.65 6.59
C ILE A 233 -10.09 9.46 6.45
N ILE A 234 -9.95 8.44 7.30
CA ILE A 234 -10.83 7.26 7.25
C ILE A 234 -12.27 7.61 7.66
N GLU A 235 -12.45 8.49 8.64
CA GLU A 235 -13.79 8.98 9.03
C GLU A 235 -14.48 9.72 7.88
N ASP A 236 -13.76 10.63 7.21
CA ASP A 236 -14.27 11.34 6.02
C ASP A 236 -14.62 10.38 4.88
N LEU A 237 -13.78 9.37 4.66
CA LEU A 237 -13.99 8.33 3.64
C LEU A 237 -15.23 7.48 3.95
N MET A 238 -15.36 6.99 5.18
CA MET A 238 -16.50 6.17 5.61
C MET A 238 -17.80 6.98 5.63
N ALA A 239 -17.74 8.27 5.96
CA ALA A 239 -18.89 9.17 5.85
C ALA A 239 -19.33 9.38 4.40
N HIS A 240 -18.37 9.44 3.46
CA HIS A 240 -18.66 9.53 2.02
C HIS A 240 -19.30 8.25 1.48
N ILE A 241 -18.76 7.07 1.83
CA ILE A 241 -19.32 5.76 1.44
C ILE A 241 -20.72 5.55 2.04
N GLY A 242 -20.93 5.98 3.29
CA GLY A 242 -22.19 5.82 4.01
C GLY A 242 -22.54 4.34 4.23
N THR A 243 -23.61 3.87 3.59
CA THR A 243 -24.09 2.48 3.70
C THR A 243 -23.72 1.62 2.48
N GLN A 244 -22.94 2.16 1.54
CA GLN A 244 -22.54 1.43 0.35
C GLN A 244 -21.58 0.29 0.69
N LYS A 245 -21.55 -0.70 -0.19
CA LYS A 245 -20.61 -1.82 -0.09
C LYS A 245 -19.22 -1.32 -0.52
N ILE A 246 -18.20 -1.74 0.21
CA ILE A 246 -16.81 -1.53 -0.19
C ILE A 246 -16.48 -2.60 -1.23
N HIS A 247 -16.14 -2.15 -2.43
CA HIS A 247 -15.88 -3.01 -3.58
C HIS A 247 -14.41 -3.41 -3.71
N ASP A 248 -13.50 -2.58 -3.22
CA ASP A 248 -12.07 -2.81 -3.28
C ASP A 248 -11.39 -2.72 -1.91
N ASP A 249 -10.16 -3.20 -1.83
CA ASP A 249 -9.34 -3.06 -0.64
C ASP A 249 -9.02 -1.58 -0.37
N ILE A 250 -9.11 -1.18 0.89
CA ILE A 250 -8.79 0.20 1.30
C ILE A 250 -7.50 0.16 2.09
N THR A 251 -6.42 0.68 1.52
CA THR A 251 -5.14 0.87 2.20
C THR A 251 -4.74 2.34 2.24
N LEU A 252 -4.36 2.81 3.42
CA LEU A 252 -3.90 4.17 3.69
C LEU A 252 -2.71 4.11 4.64
N VAL A 253 -1.59 4.74 4.27
CA VAL A 253 -0.42 4.87 5.14
C VAL A 253 -0.05 6.34 5.26
N ILE A 254 0.04 6.80 6.51
CA ILE A 254 0.46 8.15 6.88
C ILE A 254 1.85 8.09 7.47
N MET A 255 2.74 8.91 6.94
CA MET A 255 4.09 9.13 7.48
C MET A 255 4.23 10.61 7.79
N ARG A 256 4.52 10.96 9.04
CA ARG A 256 4.72 12.36 9.47
C ARG A 256 6.12 12.54 10.04
N HIS A 257 6.81 13.59 9.62
CA HIS A 257 8.10 13.93 10.20
C HIS A 257 7.90 14.59 11.56
N LYS A 258 8.59 14.08 12.60
CA LYS A 258 8.55 14.64 13.96
C LYS A 258 9.21 16.02 14.04
#